data_AF-A0A922CKM9-F1
#
_entry.id   AF-A0A922CKM9-F1
#
_cell.length_a   1.000
_cell.length_b   1.000
_cell.length_c   1.000
_cell.angle_alpha   90.00
_cell.angle_beta   90.00
_cell.angle_gamma   90.00
#
_symmetry.space_group_name_H-M   'P 1'
#
loop_
_entity.id
_entity.type
_entity.pdbx_description
1 polymer ?
#
loop_
_entity_poly.entity_id
_entity_poly.type
_entity_poly.pdbx_seq_one_letter_code
_entity_poly.pdbx_strand_id
1 'polypeptide(L)'
;MVLQVGQHDENLLSDMLPIYYTRLFPQNIFCRWLTCGSYPHPVSNRELSFTLADDVYIRYLSINNQKDFQTLLQKKIPHKLDIGGVYNTKPSIARHDSVVLARELVFDIDLTDYDEIRTCCQEAKVCEKCWKFMVIACEIIDKALRDDFGFQNILWVFSGRRGIHCWVSDYEARTLDSPGRGAIADYMCLIMGGDNQNKKVNLGSDNIHTSIRRALNIIDQYFEQLLEEQGFISTADRLQTFLKIMPDENLKSQTEKVLAKMSEASLDRIVIHQEK
;
A
#
# COMPACT_ATOMS: atom_id res chain seq x y z
N MET A 1 -9.38 -10.02 27.58
CA MET A 1 -8.00 -9.71 28.03
C MET A 1 -7.30 -9.04 26.85
N VAL A 2 -7.29 -7.71 26.79
CA VAL A 2 -6.51 -7.01 25.78
C VAL A 2 -5.06 -7.18 26.23
N LEU A 3 -4.26 -7.95 25.47
CA LEU A 3 -2.81 -7.94 25.66
C LEU A 3 -2.37 -6.48 25.48
N GLN A 4 -1.98 -5.83 26.57
CA GLN A 4 -1.22 -4.58 26.48
C GLN A 4 0.06 -4.94 25.73
N VAL A 5 0.07 -4.66 24.42
CA VAL A 5 1.30 -4.67 23.65
C VAL A 5 2.17 -3.59 24.29
N GLY A 6 3.26 -4.00 24.94
CA GLY A 6 4.21 -3.05 25.54
C GLY A 6 4.63 -2.02 24.50
N GLN A 7 4.85 -0.78 24.92
CA GLN A 7 5.42 0.23 24.02
C GLN A 7 6.75 -0.28 23.47
N HIS A 8 6.94 -0.16 22.16
CA HIS A 8 8.20 -0.51 21.51
C HIS A 8 9.32 0.40 22.03
N ASP A 9 10.44 -0.20 22.42
CA ASP A 9 11.67 0.52 22.78
C ASP A 9 12.76 0.13 21.79
N GLU A 10 13.18 1.10 20.97
CA GLU A 10 14.19 0.91 19.94
C GLU A 10 15.56 0.52 20.53
N ASN A 11 15.83 0.88 21.78
CA ASN A 11 17.10 0.54 22.44
C ASN A 11 17.26 -0.97 22.66
N LEU A 12 16.16 -1.73 22.64
CA LEU A 12 16.18 -3.18 22.76
C LEU A 12 16.51 -3.89 21.44
N LEU A 13 16.57 -3.18 20.30
CA LEU A 13 16.80 -3.79 19.00
C LEU A 13 18.16 -4.49 18.90
N SER A 14 19.20 -3.93 19.51
CA SER A 14 20.55 -4.53 19.54
C SER A 14 20.56 -5.91 20.18
N ASP A 15 19.74 -6.12 21.21
CA ASP A 15 19.63 -7.38 21.93
C ASP A 15 18.60 -8.34 21.29
N MET A 16 17.51 -7.80 20.76
CA MET A 16 16.38 -8.57 20.25
C MET A 16 16.57 -9.05 18.81
N LEU A 17 17.17 -8.25 17.92
CA LEU A 17 17.37 -8.62 16.51
C LEU A 17 18.23 -9.88 16.34
N PRO A 18 19.34 -10.09 17.09
CA PRO A 18 20.10 -11.34 17.02
C PRO A 18 19.26 -12.58 17.35
N ILE A 19 18.40 -12.48 18.36
CA ILE A 19 17.50 -13.56 18.79
C ILE A 19 16.45 -13.79 17.71
N TYR A 20 15.83 -12.73 17.20
CA TYR A 20 14.82 -12.77 16.15
C TYR A 20 15.37 -13.46 14.89
N TYR A 21 16.52 -13.02 14.37
CA TYR A 21 17.10 -13.62 13.18
C TYR A 21 17.55 -15.07 13.39
N THR A 22 17.98 -15.43 14.59
CA THR A 22 18.44 -16.79 14.89
C THR A 22 17.30 -17.77 15.11
N ARG A 23 16.17 -17.32 15.69
CA ARG A 23 15.13 -18.22 16.21
C ARG A 23 13.75 -18.06 15.57
N LEU A 24 13.42 -16.87 15.05
CA LEU A 24 12.04 -16.51 14.69
C LEU A 24 11.87 -16.19 13.22
N PHE A 25 12.84 -15.50 12.60
CA PHE A 25 12.73 -15.14 11.18
C PHE A 25 12.59 -16.41 10.32
N PRO A 26 11.56 -16.52 9.46
CA PRO A 26 11.24 -17.74 8.71
C PRO A 26 12.17 -17.92 7.50
N GLN A 27 13.47 -18.08 7.73
CA GLN A 27 14.52 -18.04 6.70
C GLN A 27 14.29 -19.06 5.57
N ASN A 28 13.84 -20.28 5.88
CA ASN A 28 13.59 -21.32 4.88
C ASN A 28 12.51 -20.87 3.89
N ILE A 29 11.33 -20.48 4.41
CA ILE A 29 10.20 -20.04 3.58
C ILE A 29 10.56 -18.77 2.82
N PHE A 30 11.25 -17.83 3.47
CA PHE A 30 11.69 -16.59 2.86
C PHE A 30 12.66 -16.82 1.69
N CYS A 31 13.71 -17.61 1.89
CA CYS A 31 14.64 -17.95 0.81
C CYS A 31 13.95 -18.71 -0.33
N ARG A 32 13.02 -19.61 -0.02
CA ARG A 32 12.21 -20.28 -1.04
C ARG A 32 11.36 -19.28 -1.82
N TRP A 33 10.73 -18.32 -1.16
CA TRP A 33 9.96 -17.27 -1.84
C TRP A 33 10.84 -16.38 -2.73
N LEU A 34 12.01 -15.94 -2.27
CA LEU A 34 12.95 -15.12 -3.07
C LEU A 34 13.32 -15.74 -4.42
N THR A 35 13.31 -17.07 -4.49
CA THR A 35 13.57 -17.81 -5.72
C THR A 35 12.41 -17.80 -6.71
N CYS A 36 11.17 -17.63 -6.24
CA CYS A 36 9.95 -17.72 -7.06
C CYS A 36 9.98 -18.91 -8.05
N GLY A 37 10.51 -20.06 -7.61
CA GLY A 37 10.64 -21.28 -8.44
C GLY A 37 11.91 -21.40 -9.29
N SER A 38 12.91 -20.52 -9.15
CA SER A 38 14.27 -20.60 -9.76
C SER A 38 14.35 -21.25 -11.14
N TYR A 39 13.72 -20.62 -12.13
CA TYR A 39 14.08 -20.81 -13.53
C TYR A 39 13.93 -19.46 -14.26
N PRO A 40 14.95 -18.96 -14.99
CA PRO A 40 16.29 -19.50 -15.21
C PRO A 40 17.40 -18.95 -14.28
N HIS A 41 17.11 -18.03 -13.35
CA HIS A 41 18.15 -17.30 -12.61
C HIS A 41 18.40 -17.84 -11.18
N PRO A 42 19.67 -17.93 -10.74
CA PRO A 42 20.00 -18.33 -9.37
C PRO A 42 19.66 -17.23 -8.36
N VAL A 43 19.39 -17.61 -7.11
CA VAL A 43 19.12 -16.68 -6.01
C VAL A 43 20.27 -15.70 -5.75
N SER A 44 21.50 -16.05 -6.12
CA SER A 44 22.67 -15.17 -6.05
C SER A 44 22.58 -13.94 -6.94
N ASN A 45 21.67 -13.93 -7.92
CA ASN A 45 21.45 -12.78 -8.76
C ASN A 45 20.42 -11.80 -8.17
N ARG A 46 19.73 -12.18 -7.10
CA ARG A 46 18.81 -11.30 -6.37
C ARG A 46 19.61 -10.28 -5.55
N GLU A 47 19.32 -9.00 -5.73
CA GLU A 47 19.79 -7.96 -4.81
C GLU A 47 19.01 -8.02 -3.49
N LEU A 48 19.76 -7.90 -2.39
CA LEU A 48 19.25 -7.53 -1.09
C LEU A 48 19.94 -6.24 -0.64
N SER A 49 19.26 -5.44 0.17
CA SER A 49 19.86 -4.33 0.91
C SER A 49 19.53 -4.40 2.37
N PHE A 50 20.48 -3.96 3.20
CA PHE A 50 20.35 -3.89 4.64
C PHE A 50 20.56 -2.46 5.11
N THR A 51 19.71 -2.00 6.02
CA THR A 51 19.98 -0.81 6.85
C THR A 51 20.38 -1.32 8.23
N LEU A 52 21.57 -0.93 8.69
CA LEU A 52 22.09 -1.29 10.01
C LEU A 52 21.74 -0.20 11.04
N ALA A 53 22.28 -0.33 12.26
CA ALA A 53 22.32 0.77 13.22
C ALA A 53 22.96 2.03 12.59
N ASP A 54 22.58 3.19 13.12
CA ASP A 54 22.99 4.53 12.63
C ASP A 54 22.63 4.78 11.15
N ASP A 55 21.57 4.12 10.66
CA ASP A 55 21.06 4.19 9.28
C ASP A 55 22.11 3.89 8.19
N VAL A 56 23.13 3.09 8.52
CA VAL A 56 24.14 2.65 7.54
C VAL A 56 23.50 1.72 6.53
N TYR A 57 23.36 2.20 5.29
CA TYR A 57 22.72 1.49 4.20
C TYR A 57 23.72 0.72 3.32
N ILE A 58 23.50 -0.58 3.16
CA ILE A 58 24.36 -1.49 2.40
C ILE A 58 23.54 -2.11 1.27
N ARG A 59 23.93 -1.81 0.02
CA ARG A 59 23.30 -2.36 -1.19
C ARG A 59 24.11 -3.46 -1.86
N TYR A 60 23.52 -4.06 -2.88
CA TYR A 60 24.16 -5.08 -3.73
C TYR A 60 24.62 -6.31 -2.93
N LEU A 61 23.93 -6.63 -1.83
CA LEU A 61 24.11 -7.90 -1.13
C LEU A 61 23.45 -8.99 -1.95
N SER A 62 23.99 -10.21 -1.85
CA SER A 62 23.44 -11.40 -2.48
C SER A 62 23.79 -12.64 -1.67
N ILE A 63 22.98 -13.68 -1.79
CA ILE A 63 23.12 -14.96 -1.08
C ILE A 63 23.22 -16.09 -2.10
N ASN A 64 24.01 -17.13 -1.85
CA ASN A 64 23.99 -18.30 -2.76
C ASN A 64 22.98 -19.36 -2.31
N ASN A 65 22.64 -19.40 -1.02
CA ASN A 65 21.75 -20.39 -0.43
C ASN A 65 21.24 -19.88 0.94
N GLN A 66 20.38 -20.67 1.61
CA GLN A 66 19.82 -20.33 2.92
C GLN A 66 20.88 -20.19 4.03
N LYS A 67 21.94 -21.02 4.03
CA LYS A 67 23.00 -20.97 5.04
C LYS A 67 23.81 -19.66 4.94
N ASP A 68 24.07 -19.21 3.71
CA ASP A 68 24.72 -17.91 3.47
C ASP A 68 23.84 -16.77 3.98
N PHE A 69 22.53 -16.84 3.77
CA PHE A 69 21.60 -15.84 4.28
C PHE A 69 21.56 -15.81 5.81
N GLN A 70 21.52 -16.98 6.47
CA GLN A 70 21.61 -17.09 7.92
C GLN A 70 22.87 -16.41 8.46
N THR A 71 24.01 -16.74 7.86
CA THR A 71 25.32 -16.20 8.25
C THR A 71 25.35 -14.68 8.04
N LEU A 72 24.76 -14.19 6.95
CA LEU A 72 24.73 -12.78 6.63
C LEU A 72 23.85 -11.99 7.62
N LEU A 73 22.67 -12.49 7.97
CA LEU A 73 21.79 -11.89 8.98
C LEU A 73 22.46 -11.86 10.36
N GLN A 74 23.08 -12.95 10.80
CA GLN A 74 23.76 -13.02 12.09
C GLN A 74 24.99 -12.11 12.16
N LYS A 75 25.70 -11.94 11.04
CA LYS A 75 26.88 -11.07 10.97
C LYS A 75 26.53 -9.58 10.92
N LYS A 76 25.43 -9.22 10.25
CA LYS A 76 25.07 -7.82 9.98
C LYS A 76 24.02 -7.27 10.92
N ILE A 77 23.13 -8.11 11.43
CA ILE A 77 22.03 -7.76 12.35
C ILE A 77 21.28 -6.51 11.83
N PRO A 78 20.70 -6.56 10.62
CA PRO A 78 20.09 -5.39 10.01
C PRO A 78 18.83 -4.95 10.77
N HIS A 79 18.61 -3.64 10.85
CA HIS A 79 17.34 -3.05 11.31
C HIS A 79 16.28 -3.11 10.20
N LYS A 80 16.68 -2.99 8.93
CA LYS A 80 15.79 -3.08 7.76
C LYS A 80 16.40 -4.01 6.71
N LEU A 81 15.55 -4.77 6.03
CA LEU A 81 15.90 -5.62 4.91
C LEU A 81 14.99 -5.28 3.74
N ASP A 82 15.57 -4.87 2.61
CA ASP A 82 14.84 -4.64 1.37
C ASP A 82 15.26 -5.66 0.30
N ILE A 83 14.33 -5.94 -0.60
CA ILE A 83 14.46 -6.93 -1.66
C ILE A 83 14.47 -6.21 -3.01
N GLY A 84 15.52 -6.42 -3.77
CA GLY A 84 15.71 -5.81 -5.08
C GLY A 84 15.36 -6.72 -6.25
N GLY A 85 15.81 -6.30 -7.44
CA GLY A 85 15.67 -7.07 -8.66
C GLY A 85 16.56 -8.30 -8.71
N VAL A 86 16.21 -9.22 -9.61
CA VAL A 86 17.09 -10.26 -10.13
C VAL A 86 17.89 -9.68 -11.28
N TYR A 87 19.21 -9.74 -11.17
CA TYR A 87 20.12 -9.23 -12.19
C TYR A 87 20.59 -10.34 -13.15
N ASN A 88 21.18 -9.96 -14.27
CA ASN A 88 21.88 -10.87 -15.17
C ASN A 88 23.15 -11.47 -14.54
N THR A 89 23.75 -10.76 -13.59
CA THR A 89 24.99 -11.14 -12.89
C THR A 89 24.82 -10.95 -11.39
N LYS A 90 25.70 -11.57 -10.59
CA LYS A 90 25.68 -11.45 -9.13
C LYS A 90 25.95 -9.99 -8.71
N PRO A 91 24.99 -9.30 -8.04
CA PRO A 91 25.12 -7.88 -7.71
C PRO A 91 26.34 -7.54 -6.85
N SER A 92 26.80 -8.48 -6.01
CA SER A 92 27.96 -8.25 -5.14
C SER A 92 29.30 -8.23 -5.88
N ILE A 93 29.33 -8.60 -7.17
CA ILE A 93 30.57 -8.71 -7.97
C ILE A 93 30.57 -7.70 -9.13
N ALA A 94 29.49 -7.63 -9.90
CA ALA A 94 29.43 -6.81 -11.12
C ALA A 94 28.38 -5.71 -10.98
N ARG A 95 28.78 -4.54 -10.47
CA ARG A 95 27.86 -3.42 -10.16
C ARG A 95 27.55 -2.50 -11.34
N HIS A 96 28.48 -2.36 -12.29
CA HIS A 96 28.44 -1.28 -13.29
C HIS A 96 27.72 -1.68 -14.60
N ASP A 97 27.68 -2.96 -14.95
CA ASP A 97 27.08 -3.48 -16.20
C ASP A 97 25.88 -4.42 -15.95
N SER A 98 25.37 -4.44 -14.73
CA SER A 98 24.29 -5.36 -14.34
C SER A 98 22.93 -4.85 -14.79
N VAL A 99 22.19 -5.69 -15.51
CA VAL A 99 20.84 -5.40 -15.99
C VAL A 99 19.83 -6.12 -15.10
N VAL A 100 18.78 -5.42 -14.66
CA VAL A 100 17.65 -6.03 -13.95
C VAL A 100 16.81 -6.82 -14.94
N LEU A 101 16.67 -8.12 -14.72
CA LEU A 101 15.93 -9.04 -15.57
C LEU A 101 14.52 -9.30 -15.07
N ALA A 102 14.33 -9.27 -13.75
CA ALA A 102 13.03 -9.52 -13.15
C ALA A 102 12.93 -8.84 -11.78
N ARG A 103 11.73 -8.46 -11.39
CA ARG A 103 11.39 -8.02 -10.03
C ARG A 103 9.89 -8.14 -9.87
N GLU A 104 9.44 -8.58 -8.70
CA GLU A 104 8.03 -8.63 -8.33
C GLU A 104 7.33 -7.30 -8.68
N LEU A 105 6.09 -7.37 -9.16
CA LEU A 105 5.26 -6.18 -9.26
C LEU A 105 4.80 -5.86 -7.83
N VAL A 106 5.10 -4.65 -7.37
CA VAL A 106 4.88 -4.24 -6.00
C VAL A 106 3.98 -3.02 -5.93
N PHE A 107 3.06 -3.04 -4.97
CA PHE A 107 2.24 -1.88 -4.61
C PHE A 107 2.50 -1.54 -3.15
N ASP A 108 2.65 -0.26 -2.86
CA ASP A 108 2.85 0.28 -1.51
C ASP A 108 1.75 1.31 -1.28
N ILE A 109 0.96 1.11 -0.22
CA ILE A 109 -0.18 1.95 0.12
C ILE A 109 0.01 2.40 1.56
N ASP A 110 0.22 3.70 1.76
CA ASP A 110 0.41 4.31 3.07
C ASP A 110 -0.81 5.17 3.44
N LEU A 111 -1.23 5.08 4.70
CA LEU A 111 -2.31 5.92 5.23
C LEU A 111 -2.03 7.43 5.20
N THR A 112 -0.79 7.90 5.04
CA THR A 112 -0.52 9.34 4.85
C THR A 112 -1.11 9.89 3.58
N ASP A 113 -1.24 9.07 2.54
CA ASP A 113 -1.84 9.53 1.28
C ASP A 113 -3.34 9.83 1.45
N TYR A 114 -3.91 9.42 2.59
CA TYR A 114 -5.29 9.66 3.00
C TYR A 114 -5.43 10.81 4.02
N ASP A 115 -4.35 11.48 4.42
CA ASP A 115 -4.38 12.55 5.45
C ASP A 115 -5.33 13.70 5.10
N GLU A 116 -5.54 13.94 3.81
CA GLU A 116 -6.46 14.98 3.35
C GLU A 116 -7.95 14.65 3.57
N ILE A 117 -8.30 13.36 3.67
CA ILE A 117 -9.69 12.92 3.83
C ILE A 117 -9.98 12.27 5.19
N ARG A 118 -8.99 11.60 5.80
CA ARG A 118 -9.20 10.95 7.11
C ARG A 118 -9.18 12.00 8.21
N THR A 119 -10.04 11.83 9.20
CA THR A 119 -10.26 12.83 10.25
C THR A 119 -9.94 12.32 11.66
N CYS A 120 -9.85 11.00 11.82
CA CYS A 120 -9.63 10.35 13.12
C CYS A 120 -8.16 10.33 13.56
N CYS A 121 -7.23 10.43 12.61
CA CYS A 121 -5.78 10.38 12.80
C CYS A 121 -5.10 11.27 11.76
N GLN A 122 -3.84 11.61 11.99
CA GLN A 122 -3.01 12.38 11.07
C GLN A 122 -1.59 11.81 11.06
N GLU A 123 -0.86 12.04 9.97
CA GLU A 123 0.52 11.63 9.76
C GLU A 123 0.74 10.15 10.05
N ALA A 124 1.47 9.82 11.11
CA ALA A 124 1.89 8.46 11.40
C ALA A 124 0.99 7.72 12.38
N LYS A 125 -0.08 8.38 12.87
CA LYS A 125 -1.07 7.76 13.76
C LYS A 125 -2.06 6.91 12.96
N VAL A 126 -2.47 5.80 13.56
CA VAL A 126 -3.42 4.84 12.99
C VAL A 126 -4.41 4.42 14.06
N CYS A 127 -5.65 4.16 13.67
CA CYS A 127 -6.66 3.51 14.49
C CYS A 127 -7.55 2.62 13.60
N GLU A 128 -8.42 1.82 14.23
CA GLU A 128 -9.33 0.90 13.54
C GLU A 128 -10.28 1.60 12.54
N LYS A 129 -10.54 2.89 12.74
CA LYS A 129 -11.37 3.68 11.82
C LYS A 129 -10.69 3.92 10.49
N CYS A 130 -9.47 4.47 10.50
CA CYS A 130 -8.74 4.72 9.25
C CYS A 130 -8.11 3.45 8.67
N TRP A 131 -7.92 2.38 9.45
CA TRP A 131 -7.43 1.11 8.88
C TRP A 131 -8.37 0.53 7.81
N LYS A 132 -9.66 0.89 7.83
CA LYS A 132 -10.62 0.52 6.79
C LYS A 132 -10.22 0.99 5.39
N PHE A 133 -9.52 2.10 5.27
CA PHE A 133 -8.97 2.54 3.98
C PHE A 133 -8.01 1.48 3.41
N MET A 134 -7.19 0.85 4.25
CA MET A 134 -6.29 -0.22 3.82
C MET A 134 -7.03 -1.51 3.45
N VAL A 135 -8.10 -1.85 4.18
CA VAL A 135 -8.95 -3.01 3.87
C VAL A 135 -9.58 -2.84 2.48
N ILE A 136 -10.21 -1.69 2.24
CA ILE A 136 -10.85 -1.37 0.95
C ILE A 136 -9.82 -1.35 -0.19
N ALA A 137 -8.67 -0.69 0.02
CA ALA A 137 -7.61 -0.64 -0.99
C ALA A 137 -7.07 -2.03 -1.34
N CYS A 138 -6.85 -2.89 -0.32
CA CYS A 138 -6.45 -4.28 -0.50
C CYS A 138 -7.47 -5.05 -1.35
N GLU A 139 -8.76 -4.96 -1.03
CA GLU A 139 -9.81 -5.66 -1.78
C GLU A 139 -9.92 -5.19 -3.24
N ILE A 140 -9.89 -3.87 -3.47
CA ILE A 140 -9.96 -3.31 -4.82
C ILE A 140 -8.78 -3.77 -5.68
N ILE A 141 -7.56 -3.66 -5.14
CA ILE A 141 -6.34 -4.00 -5.87
C ILE A 141 -6.22 -5.51 -6.05
N ASP A 142 -6.49 -6.33 -5.04
CA ASP A 142 -6.45 -7.80 -5.16
C ASP A 142 -7.46 -8.28 -6.23
N LYS A 143 -8.67 -7.71 -6.24
CA LYS A 143 -9.66 -8.00 -7.28
C LYS A 143 -9.22 -7.59 -8.67
N ALA A 144 -8.63 -6.42 -8.85
CA ALA A 144 -8.11 -6.01 -10.14
C ALA A 144 -6.96 -6.93 -10.61
N LEU A 145 -6.01 -7.23 -9.73
CA LEU A 145 -4.87 -8.11 -10.03
C LEU A 145 -5.32 -9.53 -10.44
N ARG A 146 -6.33 -10.09 -9.78
CA ARG A 146 -6.85 -11.43 -10.09
C ARG A 146 -7.78 -11.43 -11.28
N ASP A 147 -8.81 -10.60 -11.26
CA ASP A 147 -9.93 -10.71 -12.19
C ASP A 147 -9.61 -10.04 -13.55
N ASP A 148 -8.77 -8.99 -13.56
CA ASP A 148 -8.44 -8.27 -14.80
C ASP A 148 -7.09 -8.70 -15.37
N PHE A 149 -6.09 -8.90 -14.52
CA PHE A 149 -4.73 -9.27 -14.95
C PHE A 149 -4.43 -10.76 -14.85
N GLY A 150 -5.29 -11.55 -14.20
CA GLY A 150 -5.12 -13.00 -14.09
C GLY A 150 -4.00 -13.46 -13.16
N PHE A 151 -3.43 -12.57 -12.34
CA PHE A 151 -2.33 -12.92 -11.43
C PHE A 151 -2.82 -13.82 -10.29
N GLN A 152 -2.00 -14.80 -9.93
CA GLN A 152 -2.38 -15.82 -8.94
C GLN A 152 -1.52 -15.73 -7.67
N ASN A 153 -0.24 -15.42 -7.82
CA ASN A 153 0.77 -15.47 -6.76
C ASN A 153 0.91 -14.08 -6.11
N ILE A 154 -0.07 -13.73 -5.28
CA ILE A 154 -0.19 -12.43 -4.63
C ILE A 154 0.01 -12.58 -3.12
N LEU A 155 0.95 -11.82 -2.57
CA LEU A 155 1.25 -11.76 -1.14
C LEU A 155 1.05 -10.33 -0.61
N TRP A 156 0.11 -10.17 0.32
CA TRP A 156 -0.07 -8.94 1.08
C TRP A 156 0.69 -8.98 2.40
N VAL A 157 1.39 -7.90 2.73
CA VAL A 157 2.26 -7.78 3.90
C VAL A 157 1.97 -6.46 4.61
N PHE A 158 1.80 -6.50 5.93
CA PHE A 158 1.74 -5.28 6.74
C PHE A 158 3.08 -4.55 6.71
N SER A 159 3.09 -3.22 6.51
CA SER A 159 4.34 -2.44 6.39
C SER A 159 5.13 -2.33 7.71
N GLY A 160 4.56 -2.79 8.82
CA GLY A 160 5.11 -2.65 10.16
C GLY A 160 4.60 -1.43 10.91
N ARG A 161 3.83 -0.55 10.25
CA ARG A 161 3.26 0.64 10.89
C ARG A 161 1.85 0.99 10.42
N ARG A 162 1.70 1.53 9.21
CA ARG A 162 0.49 2.25 8.78
C ARG A 162 0.09 2.03 7.33
N GLY A 163 0.63 1.00 6.72
CA GLY A 163 0.40 0.70 5.31
C GLY A 163 0.43 -0.79 5.05
N ILE A 164 0.22 -1.13 3.79
CA ILE A 164 0.24 -2.48 3.28
C ILE A 164 1.06 -2.54 1.99
N HIS A 165 1.82 -3.62 1.82
CA HIS A 165 2.57 -3.90 0.60
C HIS A 165 1.97 -5.12 -0.10
N CYS A 166 1.76 -5.03 -1.41
CA CYS A 166 1.40 -6.15 -2.25
C CYS A 166 2.62 -6.61 -3.05
N TRP A 167 2.88 -7.91 -3.08
CA TRP A 167 3.92 -8.53 -3.88
C TRP A 167 3.30 -9.54 -4.83
N VAL A 168 3.38 -9.27 -6.13
CA VAL A 168 2.92 -10.18 -7.18
C VAL A 168 4.13 -10.90 -7.78
N SER A 169 4.17 -12.22 -7.59
CA SER A 169 5.32 -13.09 -7.91
C SER A 169 5.14 -13.94 -9.16
N ASP A 170 4.01 -13.82 -9.87
CA ASP A 170 3.78 -14.45 -11.17
C ASP A 170 4.91 -14.10 -12.16
N TYR A 171 5.25 -15.04 -13.05
CA TYR A 171 6.39 -14.87 -13.96
C TYR A 171 6.22 -13.62 -14.84
N GLU A 172 5.03 -13.47 -15.41
CA GLU A 172 4.61 -12.37 -16.27
C GLU A 172 4.76 -11.03 -15.54
N ALA A 173 4.25 -10.94 -14.31
CA ALA A 173 4.38 -9.75 -13.46
C ALA A 173 5.85 -9.43 -13.15
N ARG A 174 6.66 -10.45 -12.88
CA ARG A 174 8.08 -10.28 -12.56
C ARG A 174 8.89 -9.77 -13.74
N THR A 175 8.54 -10.16 -14.96
CA THR A 175 9.26 -9.80 -16.19
C THR A 175 8.74 -8.54 -16.88
N LEU A 176 7.72 -7.87 -16.33
CA LEU A 176 7.26 -6.58 -16.86
C LEU A 176 8.39 -5.55 -16.88
N ASP A 177 8.51 -4.88 -18.02
CA ASP A 177 9.34 -3.70 -18.18
C ASP A 177 8.70 -2.46 -17.52
N SER A 178 9.42 -1.34 -17.49
CA SER A 178 8.92 -0.12 -16.86
C SER A 178 7.61 0.40 -17.49
N PRO A 179 7.46 0.45 -18.83
CA PRO A 179 6.20 0.80 -19.46
C PRO A 179 5.03 -0.11 -19.07
N GLY A 180 5.23 -1.43 -19.05
CA GLY A 180 4.18 -2.37 -18.64
C GLY A 180 3.74 -2.16 -17.19
N ARG A 181 4.69 -1.88 -16.28
CA ARG A 181 4.37 -1.54 -14.88
C ARG A 181 3.61 -0.21 -14.78
N GLY A 182 4.02 0.79 -15.56
CA GLY A 182 3.33 2.08 -15.64
C GLY A 182 1.89 1.92 -16.10
N ALA A 183 1.64 1.13 -17.14
CA ALA A 183 0.30 0.88 -17.65
C ALA A 183 -0.63 0.22 -16.62
N ILE A 184 -0.11 -0.70 -15.78
CA ILE A 184 -0.89 -1.29 -14.69
C ILE A 184 -1.21 -0.25 -13.62
N ALA A 185 -0.24 0.59 -13.25
CA ALA A 185 -0.46 1.67 -12.29
C ALA A 185 -1.51 2.67 -12.81
N ASP A 186 -1.40 3.08 -14.07
CA ASP A 186 -2.34 3.99 -14.73
C ASP A 186 -3.75 3.39 -14.80
N TYR A 187 -3.86 2.09 -15.07
CA TYR A 187 -5.15 1.38 -15.07
C TYR A 187 -5.86 1.44 -13.70
N MET A 188 -5.11 1.43 -12.60
CA MET A 188 -5.65 1.46 -11.23
C MET A 188 -5.76 2.87 -10.65
N CYS A 189 -5.09 3.87 -11.24
CA CYS A 189 -5.04 5.22 -10.72
C CYS A 189 -6.22 6.07 -11.23
N LEU A 190 -7.16 6.38 -10.34
CA LEU A 190 -8.31 7.25 -10.63
C LEU A 190 -8.12 8.70 -10.12
N ILE A 191 -7.11 8.92 -9.29
CA ILE A 191 -6.84 10.21 -8.67
C ILE A 191 -5.93 11.01 -9.62
N MET A 192 -6.52 12.03 -10.25
CA MET A 192 -5.85 12.96 -11.15
C MET A 192 -5.95 14.37 -10.56
N GLY A 193 -4.82 14.96 -10.19
CA GLY A 193 -4.76 16.34 -9.68
C GLY A 193 -3.72 16.52 -8.58
N GLY A 194 -3.00 17.64 -8.62
CA GLY A 194 -2.04 18.02 -7.57
C GLY A 194 -2.71 18.72 -6.38
N ASP A 195 -1.91 19.12 -5.38
CA ASP A 195 -2.37 19.70 -4.11
C ASP A 195 -3.29 20.93 -4.24
N ASN A 196 -3.25 21.61 -5.40
CA ASN A 196 -4.07 22.79 -5.68
C ASN A 196 -5.47 22.47 -6.24
N GLN A 197 -5.83 21.18 -6.42
CA GLN A 197 -7.14 20.78 -6.94
C GLN A 197 -7.98 20.11 -5.86
N ASN A 198 -9.14 20.69 -5.56
CA ASN A 198 -10.09 20.11 -4.59
C ASN A 198 -10.78 18.85 -5.15
N LYS A 199 -11.11 18.85 -6.45
CA LYS A 199 -11.73 17.69 -7.12
C LYS A 199 -10.66 16.90 -7.86
N LYS A 200 -10.30 15.73 -7.32
CA LYS A 200 -9.23 14.88 -7.88
C LYS A 200 -9.72 13.67 -8.66
N VAL A 201 -11.03 13.41 -8.71
CA VAL A 201 -11.58 12.25 -9.41
C VAL A 201 -12.59 12.72 -10.45
N ASN A 202 -12.40 12.32 -11.71
CA ASN A 202 -13.29 12.62 -12.83
C ASN A 202 -13.56 11.34 -13.60
N LEU A 203 -14.73 10.73 -13.37
CA LEU A 203 -15.08 9.43 -13.95
C LEU A 203 -15.68 9.51 -15.37
N GLY A 204 -15.81 10.71 -15.94
CA GLY A 204 -16.40 10.91 -17.26
C GLY A 204 -17.92 10.65 -17.30
N SER A 205 -18.44 10.36 -18.50
CA SER A 205 -19.87 10.11 -18.78
C SER A 205 -20.43 8.81 -18.17
N ASP A 206 -21.73 8.59 -18.30
CA ASP A 206 -22.53 7.47 -17.73
C ASP A 206 -21.94 6.06 -17.90
N ASN A 207 -21.11 5.83 -18.92
CA ASN A 207 -20.41 4.56 -19.12
C ASN A 207 -19.07 4.50 -18.37
N ILE A 208 -19.12 4.29 -17.06
CA ILE A 208 -17.94 3.99 -16.24
C ILE A 208 -17.34 2.62 -16.59
N HIS A 209 -16.01 2.52 -16.55
CA HIS A 209 -15.29 1.27 -16.80
C HIS A 209 -15.67 0.19 -15.76
N THR A 210 -15.64 -1.08 -16.17
CA THR A 210 -16.08 -2.22 -15.33
C THR A 210 -15.26 -2.36 -14.05
N SER A 211 -13.96 -2.09 -14.09
CA SER A 211 -13.10 -2.08 -12.89
C SER A 211 -13.53 -1.03 -11.87
N ILE A 212 -13.94 0.15 -12.34
CA ILE A 212 -14.43 1.25 -11.50
C ILE A 212 -15.76 0.86 -10.85
N ARG A 213 -16.68 0.27 -11.62
CA ARG A 213 -17.96 -0.23 -11.08
C ARG A 213 -17.74 -1.30 -10.01
N ARG A 214 -16.80 -2.23 -10.22
CA ARG A 214 -16.43 -3.23 -9.21
C ARG A 214 -15.84 -2.58 -7.96
N ALA A 215 -14.98 -1.57 -8.12
CA ALA A 215 -14.41 -0.83 -6.99
C ALA A 215 -15.48 -0.09 -6.19
N LEU A 216 -16.45 0.55 -6.86
CA LEU A 216 -17.60 1.20 -6.21
C LEU A 216 -18.42 0.20 -5.41
N ASN A 217 -18.74 -0.97 -5.97
CA ASN A 217 -19.47 -2.02 -5.25
C ASN A 217 -18.74 -2.52 -3.99
N ILE A 218 -17.40 -2.46 -3.95
CA ILE A 218 -16.62 -2.77 -2.76
C ILE A 218 -16.74 -1.61 -1.76
N ILE A 219 -16.52 -0.37 -2.22
CA ILE A 219 -16.60 0.84 -1.39
C ILE A 219 -17.97 0.96 -0.72
N ASP A 220 -19.06 0.69 -1.44
CA ASP A 220 -20.44 0.81 -0.97
C ASP A 220 -20.72 -0.07 0.26
N GLN A 221 -20.03 -1.22 0.39
CA GLN A 221 -20.17 -2.10 1.56
C GLN A 221 -19.63 -1.47 2.85
N TYR A 222 -18.72 -0.51 2.73
CA TYR A 222 -18.04 0.15 3.84
C TYR A 222 -18.41 1.63 3.99
N PHE A 223 -19.10 2.20 3.00
CA PHE A 223 -19.25 3.64 2.86
C PHE A 223 -20.01 4.27 4.02
N GLU A 224 -21.17 3.71 4.40
CA GLU A 224 -21.95 4.23 5.54
C GLU A 224 -21.15 4.25 6.84
N GLN A 225 -20.44 3.15 7.13
CA GLN A 225 -19.61 3.07 8.32
C GLN A 225 -18.45 4.09 8.29
N LEU A 226 -17.83 4.30 7.11
CA LEU A 226 -16.81 5.33 6.95
C LEU A 226 -17.38 6.73 7.18
N LEU A 227 -18.59 7.02 6.68
CA LEU A 227 -19.26 8.30 6.90
C LEU A 227 -19.46 8.59 8.38
N GLU A 228 -19.94 7.60 9.14
CA GLU A 228 -20.12 7.74 10.58
C GLU A 228 -18.80 7.93 11.32
N GLU A 229 -17.82 7.07 11.04
CA GLU A 229 -16.59 7.02 11.81
C GLU A 229 -15.64 8.20 11.55
N GLN A 230 -15.61 8.68 10.31
CA GLN A 230 -14.80 9.83 9.89
C GLN A 230 -15.58 11.14 9.98
N GLY A 231 -16.92 11.13 9.89
CA GLY A 231 -17.72 12.34 9.93
C GLY A 231 -17.28 13.36 8.86
N PHE A 232 -17.11 12.92 7.61
CA PHE A 232 -16.53 13.73 6.53
C PHE A 232 -17.27 15.05 6.27
N ILE A 233 -18.52 15.17 6.70
CA ILE A 233 -19.36 16.37 6.56
C ILE A 233 -20.04 16.72 7.87
N SER A 234 -19.46 16.36 9.02
CA SER A 234 -20.11 16.54 10.32
C SER A 234 -20.00 17.93 10.92
N THR A 235 -19.03 18.73 10.47
CA THR A 235 -18.82 20.11 10.93
C THR A 235 -19.00 21.10 9.79
N ALA A 236 -19.17 22.39 10.10
CA ALA A 236 -19.25 23.44 9.10
C ALA A 236 -18.01 23.46 8.19
N ASP A 237 -16.81 23.40 8.75
CA ASP A 237 -15.56 23.42 7.97
C ASP A 237 -15.44 22.22 7.02
N ARG A 238 -15.84 21.04 7.51
CA ARG A 238 -15.81 19.80 6.72
C ARG A 238 -16.84 19.81 5.59
N LEU A 239 -18.04 20.32 5.86
CA LEU A 239 -19.05 20.56 4.85
C LEU A 239 -18.52 21.51 3.78
N GLN A 240 -17.86 22.61 4.15
CA GLN A 240 -17.26 23.52 3.18
C GLN A 240 -16.18 22.85 2.32
N THR A 241 -15.35 21.98 2.90
CA THR A 241 -14.37 21.20 2.13
C THR A 241 -15.05 20.26 1.13
N PHE A 242 -16.11 19.56 1.52
CA PHE A 242 -16.90 18.72 0.61
C PHE A 242 -17.52 19.53 -0.54
N LEU A 243 -18.11 20.69 -0.23
CA LEU A 243 -18.74 21.56 -1.23
C LEU A 243 -17.75 22.06 -2.30
N LYS A 244 -16.45 22.16 -2.00
CA LYS A 244 -15.41 22.54 -2.98
C LYS A 244 -15.19 21.49 -4.07
N ILE A 245 -15.64 20.25 -3.87
CA ILE A 245 -15.53 19.16 -4.85
C ILE A 245 -16.62 19.30 -5.93
N MET A 246 -17.72 20.00 -5.62
CA MET A 246 -18.85 20.19 -6.52
C MET A 246 -18.54 21.24 -7.59
N PRO A 247 -18.62 20.90 -8.89
CA PRO A 247 -18.27 21.82 -9.97
C PRO A 247 -19.36 22.86 -10.28
N ASP A 248 -20.63 22.56 -9.98
CA ASP A 248 -21.77 23.44 -10.26
C ASP A 248 -22.06 24.32 -9.04
N GLU A 249 -21.86 25.64 -9.17
CA GLU A 249 -22.07 26.60 -8.07
C GLU A 249 -23.54 26.74 -7.65
N ASN A 250 -24.50 26.54 -8.57
CA ASN A 250 -25.92 26.57 -8.21
C ASN A 250 -26.28 25.35 -7.36
N LEU A 251 -25.85 24.16 -7.78
CA LEU A 251 -26.05 22.92 -7.05
C LEU A 251 -25.37 22.99 -5.68
N LYS A 252 -24.13 23.47 -5.64
CA LYS A 252 -23.38 23.69 -4.40
C LYS A 252 -24.11 24.60 -3.42
N SER A 253 -24.62 25.75 -3.87
CA SER A 253 -25.40 26.68 -3.02
C SER A 253 -26.71 26.06 -2.54
N GLN A 254 -27.37 25.25 -3.37
CA GLN A 254 -28.58 24.53 -2.97
C GLN A 254 -28.27 23.45 -1.92
N THR A 255 -27.24 22.63 -2.16
CA THR A 255 -26.78 21.59 -1.25
C THR A 255 -26.39 22.18 0.10
N GLU A 256 -25.63 23.28 0.13
CA GLU A 256 -25.26 23.97 1.36
C GLU A 256 -26.50 24.38 2.18
N LYS A 257 -27.49 25.01 1.54
CA LYS A 257 -28.73 25.45 2.21
C LYS A 257 -29.55 24.29 2.78
N VAL A 258 -29.53 23.13 2.11
CA VAL A 258 -30.25 21.92 2.58
C VAL A 258 -29.49 21.32 3.76
N LEU A 259 -28.20 21.02 3.59
CA LEU A 259 -27.40 20.33 4.60
C LEU A 259 -27.22 21.16 5.88
N ALA A 260 -27.17 22.49 5.80
CA ALA A 260 -27.09 23.38 6.96
C ALA A 260 -28.33 23.32 7.87
N LYS A 261 -29.48 22.81 7.38
CA LYS A 261 -30.71 22.64 8.16
C LYS A 261 -30.87 21.24 8.75
N MET A 262 -29.97 20.33 8.41
CA MET A 262 -30.02 18.92 8.84
C MET A 262 -29.18 18.71 10.11
N SER A 263 -29.28 17.50 10.67
CA SER A 263 -28.39 17.08 11.75
C SER A 263 -26.92 17.18 11.33
N GLU A 264 -26.02 17.21 12.30
CA GLU A 264 -24.57 17.20 12.06
C GLU A 264 -24.02 15.80 11.76
N ALA A 265 -24.85 14.75 11.80
CA ALA A 265 -24.40 13.41 11.44
C ALA A 265 -24.14 13.32 9.93
N SER A 266 -22.97 12.79 9.53
CA SER A 266 -22.62 12.68 8.11
C SER A 266 -23.51 11.70 7.35
N LEU A 267 -23.97 10.63 8.02
CA LEU A 267 -24.88 9.64 7.43
C LEU A 267 -26.22 10.30 7.03
N ASP A 268 -26.86 11.00 7.96
CA ASP A 268 -28.13 11.69 7.71
C ASP A 268 -28.04 12.65 6.52
N ARG A 269 -26.92 13.37 6.40
CA ARG A 269 -26.66 14.34 5.32
C ARG A 269 -26.48 13.71 3.94
N ILE A 270 -26.07 12.45 3.83
CA ILE A 270 -25.83 11.78 2.54
C ILE A 270 -27.02 10.93 2.08
N VAL A 271 -27.79 10.30 2.99
CA VAL A 271 -28.91 9.42 2.63
C VAL A 271 -29.95 10.12 1.73
N ILE A 272 -30.21 11.41 1.92
CA ILE A 272 -31.15 12.17 1.07
C ILE A 272 -30.61 12.41 -0.35
N HIS A 273 -29.30 12.36 -0.56
CA HIS A 273 -28.71 12.60 -1.89
C HIS A 273 -28.87 11.40 -2.83
N GLN A 274 -29.20 10.21 -2.31
CA GLN A 274 -29.43 8.99 -3.08
C GLN A 274 -30.92 8.78 -3.46
N GLU A 275 -31.85 9.43 -2.75
CA GLU A 275 -33.30 9.29 -2.99
C GLU A 275 -33.88 10.32 -4.00
N LYS A 276 -33.04 11.12 -4.66
CA LYS A 276 -33.43 12.09 -5.69
C LYS A 276 -32.60 11.94 -6.96
#